data_AF-A0A816HQH6-F1
#
_entry.id   AF-A0A816HQH6-F1
#
_cell.length_a   1.000
_cell.length_b   1.000
_cell.length_c   1.000
_cell.angle_alpha   90.00
_cell.angle_beta   90.00
_cell.angle_gamma   90.00
#
_symmetry.space_group_name_H-M   'P 1'
#
loop_
_entity.id
_entity.type
_entity.pdbx_description
1 polymer ?
#
loop_
_entity_poly.entity_id
_entity_poly.type
_entity_poly.pdbx_seq_one_letter_code
_entity_poly.pdbx_strand_id
1 'polypeptide(L)'
;MRTEDVRYLELLNRLRSERSTREDYQLLCSRIIGSPNLKTSLRQSPWNEAPILVFRNTVRTQINNRAVLNKAIELGVTPIVCVAQDYVKGGIIDDPRLRKAILELSDNRTGHLPGYLPLVTGMPVLLT
;
A
#
# COMPACT_ATOMS: atom_id res chain seq x y z
N MET A 1 -5.26 22.58 -9.25
CA MET A 1 -5.83 22.48 -7.90
C MET A 1 -6.19 21.01 -7.66
N ARG A 2 -5.94 20.41 -6.48
CA ARG A 2 -6.14 18.95 -6.28
C ARG A 2 -7.58 18.54 -5.95
N THR A 3 -8.44 19.49 -5.56
CA THR A 3 -9.87 19.28 -5.29
C THR A 3 -10.62 20.59 -5.53
N GLU A 4 -11.85 20.53 -6.01
CA GLU A 4 -12.77 21.66 -6.16
C GLU A 4 -13.76 21.79 -4.99
N ASP A 5 -13.83 20.80 -4.11
CA ASP A 5 -14.67 20.82 -2.91
C ASP A 5 -14.08 21.79 -1.87
N VAL A 6 -14.67 22.98 -1.78
CA VAL A 6 -14.28 24.05 -0.85
C VAL A 6 -14.36 23.60 0.60
N ARG A 7 -15.42 22.87 0.98
CA ARG A 7 -15.62 22.41 2.36
C ARG A 7 -14.55 21.40 2.74
N TYR A 8 -14.18 20.51 1.82
CA TYR A 8 -13.08 19.58 2.05
C TYR A 8 -11.73 20.28 2.11
N LEU A 9 -11.48 21.29 1.26
CA LEU A 9 -10.24 22.07 1.28
C LEU A 9 -10.07 22.83 2.61
N GLU A 10 -11.13 23.43 3.13
CA GLU A 10 -11.13 24.10 4.43
C GLU A 10 -10.82 23.13 5.57
N LEU A 11 -11.45 21.94 5.57
CA LEU A 11 -11.15 20.88 6.53
C LEU A 11 -9.66 20.50 6.49
N LEU A 12 -9.10 20.27 5.29
CA LEU A 12 -7.70 19.90 5.14
C LEU A 12 -6.75 21.00 5.64
N ASN A 13 -7.09 22.27 5.42
CA ASN A 13 -6.31 23.39 5.94
C ASN A 13 -6.36 23.47 7.47
N ARG A 14 -7.54 23.29 8.08
CA ARG A 14 -7.68 23.24 9.54
C ARG A 14 -6.91 22.08 10.15
N LEU A 15 -7.00 20.89 9.55
CA LEU A 15 -6.26 19.71 9.96
C LEU A 15 -4.74 19.96 9.95
N ARG A 16 -4.23 20.58 8.88
CA ARG A 16 -2.81 20.94 8.73
C ARG A 16 -2.33 21.95 9.79
N SER A 17 -3.18 22.88 10.20
CA SER A 17 -2.86 23.90 11.21
C SER A 17 -3.22 23.51 12.64
N GLU A 18 -3.60 22.25 12.89
CA GLU A 18 -4.03 21.75 14.20
C GLU A 18 -5.25 22.48 14.79
N ARG A 19 -6.15 22.96 13.91
CA ARG A 19 -7.38 23.71 14.26
C ARG A 19 -8.66 22.93 13.93
N SER A 20 -8.59 21.61 13.99
CA SER A 20 -9.73 20.74 13.65
C SER A 20 -10.90 20.95 14.61
N THR A 21 -12.11 21.04 14.08
CA THR A 21 -13.32 21.21 14.91
C THR A 21 -14.09 19.90 15.10
N ARG A 22 -15.14 19.94 15.92
CA ARG A 22 -16.04 18.79 16.12
C ARG A 22 -16.77 18.43 14.83
N GLU A 23 -17.12 19.42 14.03
CA GLU A 23 -17.77 19.29 12.74
C GLU A 23 -16.85 18.63 11.72
N ASP A 24 -15.54 18.93 11.76
CA ASP A 24 -14.54 18.26 10.91
C ASP A 24 -14.48 16.76 11.24
N TYR A 25 -14.44 16.41 12.53
CA TYR A 25 -14.48 15.02 12.98
C TYR A 25 -15.75 14.31 12.50
N GLN A 26 -16.92 14.91 12.68
CA GLN A 26 -18.18 14.35 12.23
C GLN A 26 -18.23 14.18 10.70
N LEU A 27 -17.69 15.14 9.95
CA LEU A 27 -17.58 15.06 8.50
C LEU A 27 -16.70 13.88 8.08
N LEU A 28 -15.55 13.67 8.72
CA LEU A 28 -14.69 12.51 8.44
C LEU A 28 -15.39 11.18 8.79
N CYS A 29 -16.09 11.12 9.93
CA CYS A 29 -16.87 9.94 10.32
C CYS A 29 -17.97 9.59 9.30
N SER A 30 -18.54 10.59 8.62
CA SER A 30 -19.53 10.35 7.55
C SER A 30 -18.97 9.61 6.33
N ARG A 31 -17.64 9.47 6.23
CA ARG A 31 -16.94 8.77 5.14
C ARG A 31 -16.53 7.34 5.50
N ILE A 32 -16.87 6.86 6.70
CA ILE A 32 -16.58 5.50 7.13
C ILE A 32 -17.60 4.54 6.52
N ILE A 33 -17.13 3.68 5.62
CA ILE A 33 -17.92 2.60 5.01
C ILE A 33 -18.33 1.58 6.09
N GLY A 34 -19.59 1.15 6.06
CA GLY A 34 -20.21 0.30 7.08
C GLY A 34 -21.01 1.07 8.14
N SER A 35 -20.99 2.41 8.11
CA SER A 35 -21.93 3.21 8.90
C SER A 35 -23.37 3.07 8.34
N PRO A 36 -24.43 3.11 9.16
CA PRO A 36 -25.81 2.85 8.72
C PRO A 36 -26.27 3.70 7.52
N ASN A 37 -25.70 4.91 7.38
CA ASN A 37 -26.09 5.88 6.37
C ASN A 37 -25.28 5.81 5.07
N LEU A 38 -24.24 4.96 4.99
CA LEU A 38 -23.38 4.84 3.80
C LEU A 38 -23.59 3.49 3.12
N LYS A 39 -24.44 3.45 2.08
CA LYS A 39 -24.76 2.25 1.28
C LYS A 39 -23.67 1.84 0.28
N THR A 40 -22.49 2.45 0.34
CA THR A 40 -21.39 2.22 -0.58
C THR A 40 -20.71 0.87 -0.31
N SER A 41 -20.48 0.07 -1.35
CA SER A 41 -19.72 -1.17 -1.26
C SER A 41 -18.30 -0.99 -1.77
N LEU A 42 -17.31 -1.52 -1.03
CA LEU A 42 -15.91 -1.58 -1.48
C LEU A 42 -15.70 -2.52 -2.68
N ARG A 43 -16.70 -3.33 -3.03
CA ARG A 43 -16.65 -4.22 -4.20
C ARG A 43 -17.03 -3.51 -5.51
N GLN A 44 -17.53 -2.28 -5.44
CA GLN A 44 -18.02 -1.53 -6.60
C GLN A 44 -17.01 -0.46 -7.02
N SER A 45 -17.00 -0.14 -8.31
CA SER A 45 -16.20 0.98 -8.85
C SER A 45 -16.65 2.32 -8.25
N PRO A 46 -15.73 3.26 -7.96
CA PRO A 46 -14.28 3.15 -8.12
C PRO A 46 -13.54 2.51 -6.93
N TRP A 47 -14.27 2.10 -5.88
CA TRP A 47 -13.69 1.68 -4.60
C TRP A 47 -12.95 0.34 -4.66
N ASN A 48 -13.34 -0.53 -5.58
CA ASN A 48 -12.68 -1.83 -5.81
C ASN A 48 -11.25 -1.69 -6.37
N GLU A 49 -10.90 -0.52 -6.90
CA GLU A 49 -9.58 -0.20 -7.47
C GLU A 49 -8.87 0.94 -6.72
N ALA A 50 -9.46 1.43 -5.63
CA ALA A 50 -8.90 2.55 -4.88
C ALA A 50 -7.57 2.17 -4.20
N PRO A 51 -6.56 3.05 -4.23
CA PRO A 51 -5.31 2.81 -3.51
C PRO A 51 -5.55 2.78 -2.00
N ILE A 52 -4.90 1.85 -1.31
CA ILE A 52 -4.99 1.71 0.15
C ILE A 52 -3.78 2.39 0.79
N LEU A 53 -4.05 3.36 1.66
CA LEU A 53 -3.04 4.02 2.48
C LEU A 53 -2.98 3.37 3.86
N VAL A 54 -1.78 3.01 4.30
CA VAL A 54 -1.55 2.40 5.62
C VAL A 54 -0.36 3.05 6.31
N PHE A 55 -0.36 3.02 7.63
CA PHE A 55 0.70 3.63 8.44
C PHE A 55 2.00 2.80 8.47
N ARG A 56 1.89 1.47 8.40
CA ARG A 56 3.05 0.56 8.54
C ARG A 56 3.44 -0.04 7.20
N ASN A 57 4.72 0.05 6.84
CA ASN A 57 5.25 -0.55 5.61
C ASN A 57 5.00 -2.06 5.56
N THR A 58 5.14 -2.77 6.69
CA THR A 58 4.88 -4.21 6.76
C THR A 58 3.44 -4.55 6.36
N VAL A 59 2.46 -3.74 6.77
CA VAL A 59 1.06 -3.93 6.38
C VAL A 59 0.88 -3.65 4.89
N ARG A 60 1.52 -2.60 4.35
CA ARG A 60 1.50 -2.29 2.91
C ARG A 60 2.04 -3.47 2.10
N THR A 61 3.19 -4.01 2.49
CA THR A 61 3.82 -5.16 1.82
C THR A 61 2.91 -6.39 1.84
N GLN A 62 2.32 -6.71 2.99
CA GLN A 62 1.40 -7.85 3.08
C GLN A 62 0.13 -7.67 2.23
N ILE A 63 -0.44 -6.46 2.20
CA ILE A 63 -1.60 -6.14 1.34
C ILE A 63 -1.21 -6.33 -0.13
N ASN A 64 -0.08 -5.77 -0.56
CA ASN A 64 0.38 -5.88 -1.94
C ASN A 64 0.67 -7.34 -2.33
N ASN A 65 1.36 -8.10 -1.48
CA ASN A 65 1.63 -9.52 -1.71
C ASN A 65 0.33 -10.33 -1.84
N ARG A 66 -0.66 -10.06 -0.96
CA ARG A 66 -1.97 -10.71 -1.02
C ARG A 66 -2.74 -10.34 -2.29
N ALA A 67 -2.64 -9.09 -2.74
CA ALA A 67 -3.25 -8.64 -3.99
C ALA A 67 -2.68 -9.41 -5.19
N VAL A 68 -1.35 -9.64 -5.23
CA VAL A 68 -0.70 -10.44 -6.27
C VAL A 68 -1.21 -11.88 -6.27
N LEU A 69 -1.25 -12.52 -5.11
CA LEU A 69 -1.76 -13.89 -4.98
C LEU A 69 -3.22 -14.00 -5.40
N ASN A 70 -4.06 -13.05 -5.00
CA ASN A 70 -5.47 -13.04 -5.39
C ASN A 70 -5.63 -12.90 -6.91
N LYS A 71 -4.83 -12.02 -7.55
CA LYS A 71 -4.88 -11.83 -8.99
C LYS A 71 -4.37 -13.05 -9.76
N ALA A 72 -3.33 -13.72 -9.26
CA ALA A 72 -2.85 -14.98 -9.81
C ALA A 72 -3.93 -16.07 -9.79
N ILE A 73 -4.64 -16.22 -8.66
CA ILE A 73 -5.76 -17.16 -8.52
C ILE A 73 -6.89 -16.81 -9.50
N GLU A 74 -7.26 -15.52 -9.60
CA GLU A 74 -8.29 -15.04 -10.52
C GLU A 74 -7.96 -15.37 -11.99
N LEU A 75 -6.70 -15.22 -12.38
CA LEU A 75 -6.24 -15.48 -13.75
C LEU A 75 -5.86 -16.94 -14.02
N GLY A 76 -5.80 -17.79 -13.00
CA GLY A 76 -5.33 -19.17 -13.12
C GLY A 76 -3.84 -19.29 -13.48
N VAL A 77 -3.01 -18.33 -13.07
CA VAL A 77 -1.57 -18.30 -13.38
C VAL A 77 -0.72 -18.40 -12.12
N THR A 78 0.54 -18.79 -12.26
CA THR A 78 1.51 -18.76 -11.16
C THR A 78 2.16 -17.37 -11.09
N PRO A 79 2.24 -16.73 -9.90
CA PRO A 79 2.99 -15.48 -9.74
C PRO A 79 4.47 -15.66 -10.09
N ILE A 80 5.07 -14.61 -10.66
CA ILE A 80 6.52 -14.51 -10.84
C ILE A 80 7.09 -13.85 -9.59
N VAL A 81 8.24 -14.30 -9.09
CA VAL A 81 8.92 -13.66 -7.97
C VAL A 81 10.27 -13.16 -8.43
N CYS A 82 10.46 -11.85 -8.42
CA CYS A 82 11.77 -11.24 -8.59
C CYS A 82 12.48 -11.22 -7.24
N VAL A 83 13.69 -11.77 -7.17
CA VAL A 83 14.49 -11.85 -5.94
C VAL A 83 15.69 -10.91 -6.07
N ALA A 84 15.93 -10.09 -5.05
CA ALA A 84 17.07 -9.20 -5.00
C ALA A 84 18.40 -9.99 -5.00
N GLN A 85 19.41 -9.42 -5.65
CA GLN A 85 20.76 -9.92 -5.63
C GLN A 85 21.67 -8.91 -4.93
N ASP A 86 21.94 -9.19 -3.66
CA ASP A 86 22.73 -8.33 -2.78
C ASP A 86 24.20 -8.75 -2.72
N TYR A 87 25.07 -7.78 -2.47
CA TYR A 87 26.52 -7.96 -2.41
C TYR A 87 27.10 -7.32 -1.16
N VAL A 88 28.14 -7.93 -0.58
CA VAL A 88 28.92 -7.36 0.52
C VAL A 88 30.35 -7.13 0.03
N LYS A 89 30.78 -5.86 0.00
CA LYS A 89 32.11 -5.45 -0.50
C LYS A 89 32.41 -5.98 -1.92
N GLY A 90 31.39 -6.08 -2.77
CA GLY A 90 31.51 -6.60 -4.13
C GLY A 90 31.48 -8.12 -4.26
N GLY A 91 31.46 -8.86 -3.14
CA GLY A 91 31.27 -10.32 -3.12
C GLY A 91 29.80 -10.71 -3.01
N ILE A 92 29.43 -11.85 -3.58
CA ILE A 92 28.11 -12.47 -3.39
C ILE A 92 27.99 -12.92 -1.93
N ILE A 93 26.78 -12.86 -1.38
CA ILE A 93 26.48 -13.38 -0.04
C ILE A 93 26.23 -14.89 -0.14
N ASP A 94 27.24 -15.68 0.23
CA ASP A 94 27.17 -17.14 0.18
C ASP A 94 26.51 -17.77 1.41
N ASP A 95 26.52 -17.09 2.57
CA ASP A 95 25.85 -17.59 3.78
C ASP A 95 24.32 -17.58 3.59
N PRO A 96 23.65 -18.76 3.56
CA PRO A 96 22.21 -18.83 3.37
C PRO A 96 21.41 -18.15 4.48
N ARG A 97 21.94 -18.11 5.71
CA ARG A 97 21.27 -17.47 6.85
C ARG A 97 21.28 -15.96 6.68
N LEU A 98 22.45 -15.40 6.34
CA LEU A 98 22.59 -13.98 6.08
C LEU A 98 21.75 -13.56 4.87
N ARG A 99 21.80 -14.33 3.77
CA ARG A 99 20.99 -14.07 2.58
C ARG A 99 19.50 -14.03 2.92
N LYS A 100 19.00 -15.01 3.68
CA LYS A 100 17.61 -15.03 4.13
C LYS A 100 17.28 -13.81 4.99
N ALA A 101 18.13 -13.49 5.96
CA ALA A 101 17.90 -12.35 6.85
C ALA A 101 17.81 -11.02 6.08
N ILE A 102 18.64 -10.84 5.05
CA ILE A 102 18.63 -9.64 4.20
C ILE A 102 17.35 -9.58 3.35
N LEU A 103 16.94 -10.70 2.74
CA LEU A 103 15.71 -10.79 1.96
C LEU A 103 14.45 -10.46 2.77
N GLU A 104 14.47 -10.74 4.07
CA GLU A 104 13.37 -10.48 5.01
C GLU A 104 13.44 -9.08 5.68
N LEU A 105 14.46 -8.27 5.37
CA LEU A 105 14.52 -6.90 5.88
C LEU A 105 13.35 -6.08 5.36
N SER A 106 12.84 -5.22 6.24
CA SER A 106 11.82 -4.26 5.87
C SER A 106 12.37 -3.22 4.91
N ASP A 107 11.57 -2.84 3.92
CA ASP A 107 11.94 -1.91 2.85
C ASP A 107 12.53 -0.56 3.32
N ASN A 108 12.12 -0.08 4.50
CA ASN A 108 12.68 1.13 5.12
C ASN A 108 14.15 0.99 5.53
N ARG A 109 14.72 -0.22 5.51
CA ARG A 109 16.14 -0.50 5.78
C ARG A 109 16.95 -0.81 4.52
N THR A 110 16.31 -0.87 3.35
CA THR A 110 16.88 -1.34 2.08
C THR A 110 16.65 -0.35 0.94
N GLY A 111 16.63 0.96 1.23
CA GLY A 111 16.40 1.99 0.20
C GLY A 111 15.00 1.94 -0.41
N HIS A 112 14.00 1.48 0.35
CA HIS A 112 12.60 1.34 -0.05
C HIS A 112 12.28 0.21 -1.04
N LEU A 113 13.23 -0.70 -1.29
CA LEU A 113 13.03 -1.86 -2.16
C LEU A 113 12.95 -3.17 -1.35
N PRO A 114 11.96 -4.05 -1.62
CA PRO A 114 11.87 -5.32 -0.92
C PRO A 114 12.92 -6.32 -1.42
N GLY A 115 13.31 -7.27 -0.57
CA GLY A 115 14.21 -8.36 -0.97
C GLY A 115 13.59 -9.33 -1.99
N TYR A 116 12.27 -9.40 -2.07
CA TYR A 116 11.56 -10.08 -3.14
C TYR A 116 10.28 -9.33 -3.52
N LEU A 117 9.96 -9.36 -4.81
CA LEU A 117 8.80 -8.70 -5.38
C LEU A 117 7.96 -9.73 -6.15
N PRO A 118 6.84 -10.19 -5.56
CA PRO A 118 5.85 -10.99 -6.27
C PRO A 118 5.14 -10.15 -7.33
N LEU A 119 4.93 -10.73 -8.51
CA LEU A 119 4.36 -10.05 -9.68
C LEU A 119 3.40 -10.96 -10.43
N VAL A 120 2.38 -10.35 -11.02
CA VAL A 120 1.46 -10.95 -11.99
C VAL A 120 1.24 -9.93 -13.11
N THR A 121 1.26 -10.40 -14.36
CA THR A 121 1.07 -9.55 -15.53
C THR A 121 -0.25 -8.77 -15.44
N GLY A 122 -0.20 -7.47 -15.76
CA GLY A 122 -1.38 -6.60 -15.77
C GLY A 122 -1.70 -5.94 -14.41
N MET A 123 -0.92 -6.21 -13.36
CA MET A 123 -1.08 -5.49 -12.09
C MET A 123 -0.44 -4.10 -12.11
N PRO A 124 -1.06 -3.10 -11.45
CA PRO A 124 -0.46 -1.78 -11.30
C PRO A 124 0.79 -1.84 -10.41
N VAL A 125 1.84 -1.16 -10.84
CA VAL A 125 3.10 -1.01 -10.10
C VAL A 125 3.49 0.46 -10.03
N LEU A 126 4.22 0.84 -8.98
CA LEU A 126 4.84 2.16 -8.86
C LEU A 126 6.31 2.03 -9.21
N LEU A 127 6.78 2.88 -10.13
CA LEU A 127 8.20 3.05 -10.42
C LEU A 127 8.81 4.00 -9.38
N THR A 128 9.96 3.61 -8.83
CA THR A 128 10.67 4.32 -7.76
C THR A 128 12.07 4.69 -8.18
#